data_AF-A0A0K2RLL0-F1
#
_entry.id   AF-A0A0K2RLL0-F1
#
_cell.length_a   1.000
_cell.length_b   1.000
_cell.length_c   1.000
_cell.angle_alpha   90.00
_cell.angle_beta   90.00
_cell.angle_gamma   90.00
#
_symmetry.space_group_name_H-M   'P 1'
#
loop_
_entity.id
_entity.type
_entity.pdbx_description
1 polymer ?
#
loop_
_entity_poly.entity_id
_entity_poly.type
_entity_poly.pdbx_seq_one_letter_code
_entity_poly.pdbx_strand_id
1 'polypeptide(L)'
;MARKNESPAVQAPPEPGDEYPEKVRILAEGRLVSDRLWNADLAPARQRNWRVRSLFALWMCDVHSIAGYTFAAGLFITGLVGWQVFLALVLGITLVYFLMNFAGTAGQKTGVPYPVLARMSFGLFGANLAALIRALIAIAWYGIQTWLASEAVLVLLFSVWPQLTSLDGPDVPRILGLTPLGWAAFLVLWAVQLLVIRRGMETVRKFQDWAGPAIWVAMFALAIYILTQAGNKFSLSIPGVAPLDGPAALTQFFSAIALTVTYFAALLLNFCDFSRFAPDRKTILRGNFWACP
;
A
#
# COMPACT_ATOMS: atom_id res chain seq x y z
N MET A 1 -2.47 13.78 55.34
CA MET A 1 -1.54 12.75 54.82
C MET A 1 -2.25 11.94 53.75
N ALA A 2 -1.66 11.88 52.56
CA ALA A 2 -2.30 11.48 51.29
C ALA A 2 -2.56 9.96 51.17
N ARG A 3 -3.69 9.58 50.57
CA ARG A 3 -3.97 8.20 50.11
C ARG A 3 -3.11 7.88 48.88
N LYS A 4 -2.40 6.76 48.93
CA LYS A 4 -1.67 6.16 47.79
C LYS A 4 -2.68 5.69 46.73
N ASN A 5 -2.47 6.10 45.49
CA ASN A 5 -3.09 5.52 44.29
C ASN A 5 -2.31 4.27 43.89
N GLU A 6 -2.91 3.09 44.01
CA GLU A 6 -2.47 1.88 43.33
C GLU A 6 -3.30 1.71 42.06
N SER A 7 -2.65 1.61 40.89
CA SER A 7 -3.31 1.27 39.63
C SER A 7 -3.74 -0.20 39.65
N PRO A 8 -5.01 -0.54 39.35
CA PRO A 8 -5.42 -1.94 39.30
C PRO A 8 -4.75 -2.66 38.11
N ALA A 9 -4.24 -3.86 38.41
CA ALA A 9 -3.55 -4.74 37.47
C ALA A 9 -4.43 -5.13 36.28
N VAL A 10 -3.82 -5.21 35.10
CA VAL A 10 -4.45 -5.64 33.85
C VAL A 10 -4.80 -7.13 33.95
N GLN A 11 -6.10 -7.46 34.03
CA GLN A 11 -6.57 -8.85 33.98
C GLN A 11 -6.37 -9.45 32.58
N ALA A 12 -5.90 -10.69 32.54
CA ALA A 12 -5.72 -11.47 31.32
C ALA A 12 -7.07 -11.83 30.66
N PRO A 13 -7.12 -11.98 29.32
CA PRO A 13 -8.36 -12.29 28.61
C PRO A 13 -8.83 -13.74 28.85
N PRO A 14 -10.15 -13.99 28.83
CA PRO A 14 -10.73 -15.31 29.07
C PRO A 14 -10.49 -16.30 27.92
N GLU A 15 -10.53 -17.60 28.22
CA GLU A 15 -10.19 -18.69 27.29
C GLU A 15 -11.44 -19.28 26.59
N PRO A 16 -11.26 -20.01 25.47
CA PRO A 16 -12.37 -20.53 24.67
C PRO A 16 -13.10 -21.67 25.40
N GLY A 17 -14.33 -21.41 25.83
CA GLY A 17 -15.17 -22.35 26.59
C GLY A 17 -15.82 -21.74 27.83
N ASP A 18 -15.36 -20.55 28.23
CA ASP A 18 -15.98 -19.80 29.32
C ASP A 18 -17.38 -19.31 28.91
N GLU A 19 -18.36 -19.58 29.77
CA GLU A 19 -19.71 -19.04 29.64
C GLU A 19 -19.62 -17.51 29.79
N TYR A 20 -19.76 -16.79 28.68
CA TYR A 20 -19.64 -15.34 28.68
C TYR A 20 -20.69 -14.75 29.61
N PRO A 21 -20.30 -14.04 30.68
CA PRO A 21 -21.27 -13.37 31.52
C PRO A 21 -22.01 -12.35 30.67
N GLU A 22 -23.32 -12.23 30.86
CA GLU A 22 -24.22 -11.30 30.14
C GLU A 22 -23.65 -9.88 30.00
N LYS A 23 -22.78 -9.47 30.93
CA LYS A 23 -22.03 -8.21 30.98
C LYS A 23 -20.98 -7.99 29.88
N VAL A 24 -20.55 -9.00 29.12
CA VAL A 24 -19.68 -8.79 27.93
C VAL A 24 -20.49 -8.11 26.79
N ARG A 25 -21.83 -8.11 26.86
CA ARG A 25 -22.71 -7.23 26.03
C ARG A 25 -22.57 -5.73 26.38
N ILE A 26 -21.97 -5.38 27.52
CA ILE A 26 -21.93 -4.03 28.10
C ILE A 26 -20.47 -3.65 28.39
N LEU A 27 -19.63 -3.43 27.37
CA LEU A 27 -18.26 -3.00 27.62
C LEU A 27 -17.94 -1.65 26.98
N ALA A 28 -18.70 -0.64 27.42
CA ALA A 28 -18.24 0.66 27.92
C ALA A 28 -19.48 1.56 28.15
N GLU A 29 -19.82 1.90 29.40
CA GLU A 29 -20.86 2.89 29.76
C GLU A 29 -22.34 2.60 29.39
N GLY A 30 -22.85 1.38 29.59
CA GLY A 30 -24.31 1.16 29.55
C GLY A 30 -25.00 1.49 28.22
N ARG A 31 -24.25 1.66 27.13
CA ARG A 31 -24.81 1.84 25.78
C ARG A 31 -24.98 0.47 25.15
N LEU A 32 -26.21 0.15 24.76
CA LEU A 32 -26.54 -1.02 23.96
C LEU A 32 -25.71 -1.00 22.68
N VAL A 33 -24.78 -1.94 22.55
CA VAL A 33 -24.05 -2.14 21.31
C VAL A 33 -25.06 -2.71 20.30
N SER A 34 -25.30 -1.99 19.21
CA SER A 34 -26.25 -2.45 18.20
C SER A 34 -25.71 -3.70 17.50
N ASP A 35 -26.44 -4.81 17.60
CA ASP A 35 -26.13 -6.08 16.93
C ASP A 35 -25.96 -5.93 15.41
N ARG A 36 -26.52 -4.87 14.81
CA ARG A 36 -26.41 -4.57 13.38
C ARG A 36 -25.14 -3.82 12.99
N LEU A 37 -24.54 -3.07 13.91
CA LEU A 37 -23.47 -2.10 13.60
C LEU A 37 -22.11 -2.48 14.17
N TRP A 38 -22.08 -3.55 14.95
CA TRP A 38 -20.92 -4.07 15.64
C TRP A 38 -20.62 -5.50 15.21
N ASN A 39 -19.34 -5.76 14.97
CA ASN A 39 -18.77 -7.09 14.85
C ASN A 39 -17.30 -7.03 15.31
N ALA A 40 -16.64 -8.18 15.43
CA ALA A 40 -15.26 -8.25 15.89
C ALA A 40 -14.26 -7.48 14.99
N ASP A 41 -14.49 -7.44 13.67
CA ASP A 41 -13.60 -6.78 12.70
C ASP A 41 -13.70 -5.25 12.74
N LEU A 42 -14.90 -4.74 13.03
CA LEU A 42 -15.24 -3.32 13.15
C LEU A 42 -14.98 -2.76 14.55
N ALA A 43 -14.79 -3.63 15.54
CA ALA A 43 -14.49 -3.22 16.90
C ALA A 43 -13.16 -2.44 16.98
N PRO A 44 -13.01 -1.53 17.95
CA PRO A 44 -11.73 -0.89 18.20
C PRO A 44 -10.62 -1.92 18.47
N ALA A 45 -9.42 -1.66 17.93
CA ALA A 45 -8.27 -2.53 18.11
C ALA A 45 -7.92 -2.69 19.60
N ARG A 46 -8.02 -3.93 20.11
CA ARG A 46 -7.68 -4.27 21.49
C ARG A 46 -6.17 -4.33 21.71
N GLN A 47 -5.43 -4.91 20.76
CA GLN A 47 -3.98 -5.01 20.81
C GLN A 47 -3.35 -3.98 19.88
N ARG A 48 -2.49 -3.12 20.42
CA ARG A 48 -1.83 -2.04 19.69
C ARG A 48 -0.31 -2.22 19.65
N ASN A 49 0.12 -3.26 18.94
CA ASN A 49 1.52 -3.72 18.93
C ASN A 49 2.30 -3.27 17.69
N TRP A 50 1.70 -2.49 16.79
CA TRP A 50 2.39 -2.03 15.58
C TRP A 50 3.37 -0.92 15.91
N ARG A 51 4.65 -1.27 15.93
CA ARG A 51 5.76 -0.34 16.17
C ARG A 51 6.19 0.32 14.85
N VAL A 52 7.12 1.26 14.94
CA VAL A 52 7.69 1.99 13.78
C VAL A 52 8.12 1.04 12.65
N ARG A 53 8.75 -0.10 12.99
CA ARG A 53 9.14 -1.13 12.01
C ARG A 53 7.99 -1.71 11.20
N SER A 54 6.80 -1.84 11.79
CA SER A 54 5.62 -2.40 11.13
C SER A 54 5.06 -1.41 10.10
N LEU A 55 5.05 -0.12 10.45
CA LEU A 55 4.67 0.95 9.53
C LEU A 55 5.71 1.12 8.42
N PHE A 56 7.00 1.04 8.75
CA PHE A 56 8.07 1.06 7.76
C PHE A 56 7.94 -0.12 6.78
N ALA A 57 7.71 -1.34 7.27
CA ALA A 57 7.52 -2.51 6.42
C ALA A 57 6.27 -2.40 5.52
N LEU A 58 5.17 -1.82 6.03
CA LEU A 58 3.96 -1.52 5.25
C LEU A 58 4.29 -0.62 4.06
N TRP A 59 4.99 0.48 4.31
CA TRP A 59 5.40 1.43 3.28
C TRP A 59 6.40 0.83 2.29
N MET A 60 7.39 0.08 2.76
CA MET A 60 8.34 -0.58 1.87
C MET A 60 7.62 -1.53 0.90
N CYS A 61 6.61 -2.27 1.39
CA CYS A 61 5.78 -3.13 0.53
C CYS A 61 4.97 -2.36 -0.51
N ASP A 62 4.48 -1.18 -0.17
CA ASP A 62 3.64 -0.37 -1.05
C ASP A 62 4.47 0.34 -2.14
N VAL A 63 5.58 0.96 -1.72
CA VAL A 63 6.49 1.72 -2.60
C VAL A 63 7.26 0.80 -3.55
N HIS A 64 7.76 -0.34 -3.07
CA HIS A 64 8.52 -1.30 -3.90
C HIS A 64 7.56 -2.22 -4.66
N SER A 65 6.80 -1.63 -5.58
CA SER A 65 5.90 -2.36 -6.48
C SER A 65 6.22 -2.03 -7.93
N ILE A 66 5.94 -2.98 -8.82
CA ILE A 66 6.13 -2.79 -10.28
C ILE A 66 5.30 -1.58 -10.73
N ALA A 67 4.08 -1.43 -10.22
CA ALA A 67 3.24 -0.27 -10.50
C ALA A 67 3.92 1.06 -10.14
N GLY A 68 4.60 1.14 -8.99
CA GLY A 68 5.33 2.34 -8.57
C GLY A 68 6.49 2.68 -9.51
N TYR A 69 7.25 1.68 -9.95
CA TYR A 69 8.32 1.89 -10.92
C TYR A 69 7.81 2.31 -12.30
N THR A 70 6.73 1.67 -12.78
CA THR A 70 6.06 2.05 -14.04
C THR A 70 5.48 3.46 -13.96
N PHE A 71 4.89 3.82 -12.81
CA PHE A 71 4.38 5.17 -12.57
C PHE A 71 5.50 6.22 -12.66
N ALA A 72 6.61 6.01 -11.95
CA ALA A 72 7.75 6.92 -11.99
C ALA A 72 8.34 7.04 -13.41
N ALA A 73 8.48 5.92 -14.14
CA ALA A 73 8.92 5.93 -15.53
C ALA A 73 7.95 6.69 -16.45
N GLY A 74 6.64 6.55 -16.24
CA GLY A 74 5.60 7.23 -17.00
C GLY A 74 5.66 8.75 -16.87
N LEU A 75 6.11 9.29 -15.74
CA LEU A 75 6.27 10.73 -15.56
C LEU A 75 7.26 11.35 -16.54
N PHE A 76 8.30 10.62 -16.95
CA PHE A 76 9.27 11.13 -17.94
C PHE A 76 8.68 11.21 -19.35
N ILE A 77 7.69 10.37 -19.68
CA ILE A 77 7.00 10.41 -20.98
C ILE A 77 6.18 11.70 -21.14
N THR A 78 5.84 12.37 -20.04
CA THR A 78 5.13 13.66 -20.06
C THR A 78 5.98 14.83 -20.58
N GLY A 79 7.28 14.63 -20.83
CA GLY A 79 8.22 15.67 -21.27
C GLY A 79 8.96 16.37 -20.13
N LEU A 80 8.76 15.93 -18.88
CA LEU A 80 9.54 16.40 -17.73
C LEU A 80 10.95 15.78 -17.73
N VAL A 81 11.94 16.58 -17.38
CA VAL A 81 13.32 16.11 -17.18
C VAL A 81 13.54 15.57 -15.77
N GLY A 82 14.59 14.78 -15.56
CA GLY A 82 14.79 14.00 -14.34
C GLY A 82 14.79 14.78 -13.04
N TRP A 83 15.34 16.01 -13.01
CA TRP A 83 15.28 16.82 -11.80
C TRP A 83 13.86 17.33 -11.50
N GLN A 84 13.05 17.62 -12.53
CA GLN A 84 11.66 18.03 -12.38
C GLN A 84 10.82 16.87 -11.87
N VAL A 85 11.01 15.67 -12.45
CA VAL A 85 10.34 14.44 -11.98
C VAL A 85 10.72 14.15 -10.53
N PHE A 86 12.02 14.18 -10.20
CA PHE A 86 12.50 13.97 -8.84
C PHE A 86 11.88 14.97 -7.86
N LEU A 87 11.92 16.27 -8.18
CA LEU A 87 11.35 17.30 -7.32
C LEU A 87 9.82 17.16 -7.19
N ALA A 88 9.11 16.82 -8.27
CA ALA A 88 7.67 16.57 -8.23
C ALA A 88 7.31 15.38 -7.32
N LEU A 89 8.08 14.29 -7.40
CA LEU A 89 7.92 13.12 -6.53
C LEU A 89 8.16 13.49 -5.06
N VAL A 90 9.26 14.20 -4.76
CA VAL A 90 9.59 14.65 -3.39
C VAL A 90 8.48 15.55 -2.82
N LEU A 91 7.97 16.51 -3.59
CA LEU A 91 6.89 17.38 -3.15
C LEU A 91 5.57 16.61 -2.99
N GLY A 92 5.26 15.70 -3.91
CA GLY A 92 4.09 14.83 -3.85
C GLY A 92 4.09 13.94 -2.61
N ILE A 93 5.18 13.22 -2.36
CA ILE A 93 5.30 12.33 -1.20
C ILE A 93 5.34 13.11 0.12
N THR A 94 5.91 14.31 0.13
CA THR A 94 5.87 15.21 1.30
C THR A 94 4.43 15.61 1.63
N LEU A 95 3.61 15.93 0.63
CA LEU A 95 2.20 16.22 0.83
C LEU A 95 1.45 14.99 1.34
N VAL A 96 1.70 13.81 0.75
CA VAL A 96 1.15 12.53 1.22
C VAL A 96 1.54 12.28 2.67
N TYR A 97 2.78 12.51 3.07
CA TYR A 97 3.24 12.37 4.45
C TYR A 97 2.39 13.19 5.41
N PHE A 98 2.12 14.47 5.12
CA PHE A 98 1.28 15.30 5.99
C PHE A 98 -0.16 14.79 6.08
N LEU A 99 -0.77 14.45 4.94
CA LEU A 99 -2.12 13.93 4.88
C LEU A 99 -2.24 12.59 5.62
N MET A 100 -1.25 11.71 5.45
CA MET A 100 -1.20 10.39 6.07
C MET A 100 -1.06 10.48 7.59
N ASN A 101 -0.27 11.43 8.09
CA ASN A 101 -0.16 11.68 9.52
C ASN A 101 -1.46 12.22 10.12
N PHE A 102 -2.19 13.04 9.36
CA PHE A 102 -3.50 13.53 9.77
C PHE A 102 -4.52 12.39 9.87
N ALA A 103 -4.70 11.61 8.78
CA ALA A 103 -5.59 10.46 8.74
C ALA A 103 -5.18 9.37 9.76
N GLY A 104 -3.88 9.11 9.87
CA GLY A 104 -3.32 8.12 10.79
C GLY A 104 -3.56 8.47 12.26
N THR A 105 -3.44 9.76 12.62
CA THR A 105 -3.74 10.21 13.99
C THR A 105 -5.20 9.95 14.35
N ALA A 106 -6.13 10.15 13.42
CA ALA A 106 -7.55 9.88 13.66
C ALA A 106 -7.81 8.38 13.89
N GLY A 107 -7.23 7.50 13.05
CA GLY A 107 -7.34 6.04 13.22
C GLY A 107 -6.72 5.54 14.52
N GLN A 108 -5.59 6.11 14.95
CA GLN A 108 -4.92 5.72 16.19
C GLN A 108 -5.71 6.11 17.44
N LYS A 109 -6.20 7.36 17.49
CA LYS A 109 -6.98 7.87 18.62
C LYS A 109 -8.27 7.08 18.83
N THR A 110 -8.96 6.75 17.74
CA THR A 110 -10.25 6.04 17.78
C THR A 110 -10.09 4.53 17.87
N GLY A 111 -9.02 3.98 17.31
CA GLY A 111 -8.79 2.53 17.23
C GLY A 111 -9.72 1.80 16.26
N VAL A 112 -10.59 2.51 15.53
CA VAL A 112 -11.59 1.91 14.64
C VAL A 112 -11.08 1.87 13.19
N PRO A 113 -11.57 0.92 12.37
CA PRO A 113 -11.21 0.87 10.95
C PRO A 113 -11.91 1.95 10.13
N TYR A 114 -11.48 2.11 8.88
CA TYR A 114 -11.98 3.10 7.93
C TYR A 114 -13.51 3.14 7.80
N PRO A 115 -14.23 2.02 7.63
CA PRO A 115 -15.69 2.06 7.46
C PRO A 115 -16.42 2.62 8.67
N VAL A 116 -15.85 2.50 9.87
CA VAL A 116 -16.42 3.07 11.10
C VAL A 116 -16.08 4.54 11.22
N LEU A 117 -14.84 4.92 10.90
CA LEU A 117 -14.40 6.32 10.89
C LEU A 117 -15.20 7.16 9.88
N ALA A 118 -15.49 6.58 8.71
CA ALA A 118 -16.30 7.20 7.64
C ALA A 118 -17.73 7.55 8.07
N ARG A 119 -18.28 6.89 9.11
CA ARG A 119 -19.62 7.18 9.64
C ARG A 119 -19.74 8.60 10.21
N MET A 120 -18.63 9.21 10.63
CA MET A 120 -18.62 10.60 11.12
C MET A 120 -18.89 11.60 10.00
N SER A 121 -18.50 11.30 8.77
CA SER A 121 -18.65 12.21 7.61
C SER A 121 -19.87 11.88 6.76
N PHE A 122 -20.13 10.58 6.52
CA PHE A 122 -21.19 10.13 5.60
C PHE A 122 -22.43 9.58 6.32
N GLY A 123 -22.45 9.56 7.65
CA GLY A 123 -23.48 8.91 8.44
C GLY A 123 -23.43 7.38 8.37
N LEU A 124 -24.38 6.72 9.03
CA LEU A 124 -24.42 5.27 9.17
C LEU A 124 -24.59 4.53 7.83
N PHE A 125 -25.53 4.98 6.99
CA PHE A 125 -25.80 4.35 5.70
C PHE A 125 -24.84 4.83 4.60
N GLY A 126 -24.47 6.11 4.59
CA GLY A 126 -23.54 6.65 3.58
C GLY A 126 -22.12 6.09 3.71
N ALA A 127 -21.69 5.70 4.91
CA ALA A 127 -20.41 5.02 5.10
C ALA A 127 -20.30 3.68 4.33
N ASN A 128 -21.42 3.01 4.05
CA ASN A 128 -21.41 1.79 3.24
C ASN A 128 -21.01 2.10 1.79
N LEU A 129 -21.48 3.22 1.22
CA LEU A 129 -21.07 3.63 -0.13
C LEU A 129 -19.56 3.88 -0.18
N ALA A 130 -19.01 4.62 0.79
CA ALA A 130 -17.57 4.86 0.88
C ALA A 130 -16.78 3.54 1.03
N ALA A 131 -17.26 2.60 1.84
CA ALA A 131 -16.64 1.30 2.02
C ALA A 131 -16.69 0.44 0.74
N LEU A 132 -17.79 0.48 -0.02
CA LEU A 132 -17.93 -0.22 -1.31
C LEU A 132 -17.01 0.35 -2.39
N ILE A 133 -16.95 1.68 -2.51
CA ILE A 133 -16.02 2.34 -3.45
C ILE A 133 -14.57 1.92 -3.13
N ARG A 134 -14.19 1.94 -1.85
CA ARG A 134 -12.87 1.46 -1.40
C ARG A 134 -12.63 0.00 -1.77
N ALA A 135 -13.63 -0.87 -1.60
CA ALA A 135 -13.52 -2.29 -1.94
C ALA A 135 -13.31 -2.49 -3.46
N LEU A 136 -14.04 -1.76 -4.29
CA LEU A 136 -13.89 -1.80 -5.75
C LEU A 136 -12.47 -1.37 -6.18
N ILE A 137 -11.97 -0.27 -5.61
CA ILE A 137 -10.61 0.22 -5.88
C ILE A 137 -9.57 -0.82 -5.44
N ALA A 138 -9.75 -1.48 -4.30
CA ALA A 138 -8.86 -2.54 -3.84
C ALA A 138 -8.83 -3.75 -4.79
N ILE A 139 -9.99 -4.16 -5.32
CA ILE A 139 -10.08 -5.24 -6.32
C ILE A 139 -9.35 -4.84 -7.61
N ALA A 140 -9.54 -3.60 -8.08
CA ALA A 140 -8.86 -3.10 -9.27
C ALA A 140 -7.32 -3.10 -9.09
N TRP A 141 -6.83 -2.61 -7.94
CA TRP A 141 -5.40 -2.61 -7.63
C TRP A 141 -4.82 -4.02 -7.52
N TYR A 142 -5.55 -4.95 -6.91
CA TYR A 142 -5.14 -6.35 -6.86
C TYR A 142 -5.00 -6.94 -8.27
N GLY A 143 -5.95 -6.65 -9.16
CA GLY A 143 -5.89 -7.07 -10.57
C GLY A 143 -4.68 -6.47 -11.32
N ILE A 144 -4.48 -5.15 -11.21
CA ILE A 144 -3.36 -4.46 -11.88
C ILE A 144 -2.01 -4.99 -11.40
N GLN A 145 -1.82 -5.17 -10.09
CA GLN A 145 -0.56 -5.68 -9.55
C GLN A 145 -0.31 -7.13 -9.95
N THR A 146 -1.35 -7.97 -10.00
CA THR A 146 -1.24 -9.36 -10.48
C THR A 146 -0.88 -9.39 -11.95
N TRP A 147 -1.46 -8.50 -12.76
CA TRP A 147 -1.16 -8.38 -14.18
C TRP A 147 0.29 -7.92 -14.42
N LEU A 148 0.74 -6.86 -13.75
CA LEU A 148 2.12 -6.39 -13.84
C LEU A 148 3.12 -7.47 -13.40
N ALA A 149 2.79 -8.23 -12.35
CA ALA A 149 3.59 -9.36 -11.92
C ALA A 149 3.63 -10.48 -12.98
N SER A 150 2.52 -10.77 -13.67
CA SER A 150 2.51 -11.77 -14.74
C SER A 150 3.35 -11.35 -15.94
N GLU A 151 3.34 -10.07 -16.31
CA GLU A 151 4.21 -9.55 -17.36
C GLU A 151 5.69 -9.72 -16.99
N ALA A 152 6.07 -9.43 -15.74
CA ALA A 152 7.44 -9.66 -15.28
C ALA A 152 7.85 -11.15 -15.34
N VAL A 153 6.92 -12.07 -15.05
CA VAL A 153 7.16 -13.51 -15.21
C VAL A 153 7.32 -13.90 -16.68
N LEU A 154 6.52 -13.34 -17.59
CA LEU A 154 6.69 -13.59 -19.03
C LEU A 154 8.05 -13.11 -19.54
N VAL A 155 8.49 -11.92 -19.13
CA VAL A 155 9.83 -11.40 -19.48
C VAL A 155 10.93 -12.36 -19.01
N LEU A 156 10.83 -12.87 -17.78
CA LEU A 156 11.77 -13.87 -17.26
C LEU A 156 11.69 -15.18 -18.07
N LEU A 157 10.48 -15.62 -18.39
CA LEU A 157 10.23 -16.84 -19.15
C LEU A 157 10.84 -16.78 -20.55
N PHE A 158 10.71 -15.65 -21.24
CA PHE A 158 11.34 -15.42 -22.54
C PHE A 158 12.85 -15.33 -22.45
N SER A 159 13.40 -14.81 -21.34
CA SER A 159 14.84 -14.80 -21.12
C SER A 159 15.42 -16.21 -20.92
N VAL A 160 14.68 -17.13 -20.32
CA VAL A 160 15.12 -18.52 -20.09
C VAL A 160 14.83 -19.42 -21.29
N TRP A 161 13.65 -19.26 -21.90
CA TRP A 161 13.18 -20.01 -23.05
C TRP A 161 12.72 -19.07 -24.18
N PRO A 162 13.65 -18.58 -25.02
CA PRO A 162 13.33 -17.64 -26.10
C PRO A 162 12.33 -18.18 -27.13
N GLN A 163 12.18 -19.51 -27.22
CA GLN A 163 11.20 -20.16 -28.11
C GLN A 163 9.76 -19.74 -27.78
N LEU A 164 9.48 -19.43 -26.51
CA LEU A 164 8.15 -19.02 -26.05
C LEU A 164 7.76 -17.61 -26.49
N THR A 165 8.70 -16.79 -26.95
CA THR A 165 8.39 -15.44 -27.48
C THR A 165 7.46 -15.50 -28.70
N SER A 166 7.52 -16.59 -29.48
CA SER A 166 6.58 -16.83 -30.59
C SER A 166 5.11 -16.93 -30.14
N LEU A 167 4.86 -17.29 -28.88
CA LEU A 167 3.52 -17.43 -28.31
C LEU A 167 2.96 -16.10 -27.77
N ASP A 168 3.75 -15.03 -27.79
CA ASP A 168 3.32 -13.68 -27.40
C ASP A 168 3.51 -12.65 -28.53
N GLY A 169 3.75 -13.14 -29.75
CA GLY A 169 3.93 -12.31 -30.94
C GLY A 169 2.69 -11.50 -31.33
N PRO A 170 2.84 -10.51 -32.23
CA PRO A 170 1.75 -9.66 -32.68
C PRO A 170 0.63 -10.43 -33.41
N ASP A 171 0.95 -11.57 -34.01
CA ASP A 171 0.00 -12.42 -34.76
C ASP A 171 -0.84 -13.33 -33.84
N VAL A 172 -0.53 -13.38 -32.54
CA VAL A 172 -1.26 -14.23 -31.58
C VAL A 172 -2.54 -13.52 -31.15
N PRO A 173 -3.71 -14.18 -31.21
CA PRO A 173 -4.98 -13.56 -30.82
C PRO A 173 -4.95 -13.14 -29.34
N ARG A 174 -5.36 -11.90 -29.08
CA ARG A 174 -5.46 -11.34 -27.74
C ARG A 174 -6.89 -11.38 -27.23
N ILE A 175 -7.07 -11.84 -26.00
CA ILE A 175 -8.34 -11.85 -25.29
C ILE A 175 -8.24 -10.78 -24.21
N LEU A 176 -9.04 -9.72 -24.30
CA LEU A 176 -9.02 -8.59 -23.35
C LEU A 176 -7.62 -7.99 -23.12
N GLY A 177 -6.78 -7.96 -24.17
CA GLY A 177 -5.43 -7.36 -24.15
C GLY A 177 -4.28 -8.34 -23.91
N LEU A 178 -4.55 -9.53 -23.36
CA LEU A 178 -3.53 -10.55 -23.08
C LEU A 178 -3.58 -11.70 -24.09
N THR A 179 -2.41 -12.27 -24.40
CA THR A 179 -2.31 -13.53 -25.16
C THR A 179 -2.72 -14.73 -24.27
N PRO A 180 -2.99 -15.92 -24.83
CA PRO A 180 -3.29 -17.10 -24.02
C PRO A 180 -2.18 -17.45 -23.03
N LEU A 181 -0.92 -17.22 -23.42
CA LEU A 181 0.23 -17.38 -22.53
C LEU A 181 0.22 -16.34 -21.39
N GLY A 182 -0.11 -15.07 -21.69
CA GLY A 182 -0.28 -14.05 -20.68
C GLY A 182 -1.41 -14.35 -19.69
N TRP A 183 -2.54 -14.85 -20.17
CA TRP A 183 -3.62 -15.33 -19.30
C TRP A 183 -3.20 -16.50 -18.43
N ALA A 184 -2.44 -17.46 -18.98
CA ALA A 184 -1.93 -18.57 -18.20
C ALA A 184 -0.99 -18.09 -17.08
N ALA A 185 -0.05 -17.18 -17.38
CA ALA A 185 0.84 -16.59 -16.39
C ALA A 185 0.05 -15.82 -15.30
N PHE A 186 -0.94 -15.03 -15.71
CA PHE A 186 -1.84 -14.30 -14.80
C PHE A 186 -2.60 -15.25 -13.86
N LEU A 187 -3.27 -16.27 -14.41
CA LEU A 187 -4.08 -17.21 -13.61
C LEU A 187 -3.22 -18.05 -12.67
N VAL A 188 -2.03 -18.46 -13.11
CA VAL A 188 -1.07 -19.18 -12.26
C VAL A 188 -0.62 -18.30 -11.11
N LEU A 189 -0.18 -17.06 -11.37
CA LEU A 189 0.21 -16.14 -10.30
C LEU A 189 -0.94 -15.84 -9.35
N TRP A 190 -2.13 -15.58 -9.88
CA TRP A 190 -3.33 -15.34 -9.08
C TRP A 190 -3.64 -16.53 -8.17
N ALA A 191 -3.55 -17.77 -8.68
CA ALA A 191 -3.77 -18.98 -7.90
C ALA A 191 -2.70 -19.19 -6.82
N VAL A 192 -1.44 -18.91 -7.14
CA VAL A 192 -0.32 -18.97 -6.18
C VAL A 192 -0.53 -17.95 -5.06
N GLN A 193 -0.86 -16.70 -5.39
CA GLN A 193 -1.16 -15.65 -4.41
C GLN A 193 -2.32 -16.08 -3.49
N LEU A 194 -3.40 -16.61 -4.07
CA LEU A 194 -4.54 -17.12 -3.30
C LEU A 194 -4.12 -18.25 -2.34
N LEU A 195 -3.28 -19.18 -2.79
CA LEU A 195 -2.77 -20.27 -1.96
C LEU A 195 -1.90 -19.77 -0.81
N VAL A 196 -1.06 -18.76 -1.03
CA VAL A 196 -0.23 -18.14 0.01
C VAL A 196 -1.11 -17.43 1.03
N ILE A 197 -2.11 -16.65 0.59
CA ILE A 197 -3.03 -15.92 1.47
C ILE A 197 -3.83 -16.89 2.36
N ARG A 198 -4.24 -18.05 1.83
CA ARG A 198 -4.94 -19.09 2.62
C ARG A 198 -4.11 -19.66 3.77
N ARG A 199 -2.78 -19.58 3.73
CA ARG A 199 -1.89 -20.02 4.82
C ARG A 199 -1.70 -18.96 5.91
N GLY A 200 -2.48 -17.88 5.87
CA GLY A 200 -2.52 -16.83 6.89
C GLY A 200 -1.44 -15.76 6.74
N MET A 201 -1.68 -14.61 7.40
CA MET A 201 -0.85 -13.41 7.30
C MET A 201 0.59 -13.59 7.80
N GLU A 202 0.83 -14.53 8.72
CA GLU A 202 2.18 -14.77 9.25
C GLU A 202 3.11 -15.41 8.20
N THR A 203 2.56 -16.20 7.27
CA THR A 203 3.34 -16.77 6.14
C THR A 203 3.77 -15.66 5.18
N VAL A 204 2.86 -14.73 4.88
CA VAL A 204 3.13 -13.55 4.04
C VAL A 204 4.23 -12.69 4.67
N ARG A 205 4.12 -12.43 5.98
CA ARG A 205 5.11 -11.65 6.72
C ARG A 205 6.51 -12.26 6.66
N LYS A 206 6.64 -13.58 6.90
CA LYS A 206 7.93 -14.28 6.83
C LYS A 206 8.54 -14.24 5.43
N PHE A 207 7.71 -14.37 4.38
CA PHE A 207 8.18 -14.23 3.00
C PHE A 207 8.69 -12.81 2.73
N GLN A 208 7.96 -11.79 3.18
CA GLN A 208 8.33 -10.39 3.02
C GLN A 208 9.62 -10.02 3.77
N ASP A 209 9.83 -10.57 4.97
CA ASP A 209 11.04 -10.31 5.78
C ASP A 209 12.32 -10.77 5.05
N TRP A 210 12.26 -11.81 4.21
CA TRP A 210 13.36 -12.26 3.36
C TRP A 210 13.43 -11.52 2.01
N ALA A 211 12.28 -11.31 1.37
CA ALA A 211 12.21 -10.66 0.06
C ALA A 211 12.64 -9.19 0.12
N GLY A 212 12.35 -8.48 1.21
CA GLY A 212 12.67 -7.06 1.37
C GLY A 212 14.17 -6.75 1.20
N PRO A 213 15.08 -7.38 1.98
CA PRO A 213 16.52 -7.21 1.79
C PRO A 213 17.01 -7.63 0.39
N ALA A 214 16.45 -8.71 -0.16
CA ALA A 214 16.84 -9.20 -1.49
C ALA A 214 16.53 -8.17 -2.60
N ILE A 215 15.38 -7.49 -2.51
CA ILE A 215 15.00 -6.41 -3.45
C ILE A 215 16.02 -5.28 -3.39
N TRP A 216 16.43 -4.84 -2.21
CA TRP A 216 17.44 -3.77 -2.08
C TRP A 216 18.78 -4.15 -2.68
N VAL A 217 19.26 -5.38 -2.43
CA VAL A 217 20.50 -5.88 -3.04
C VAL A 217 20.39 -5.87 -4.56
N ALA A 218 19.29 -6.36 -5.12
CA ALA A 218 19.05 -6.35 -6.56
C ALA A 218 18.98 -4.93 -7.13
N MET A 219 18.34 -3.98 -6.43
CA MET A 219 18.24 -2.58 -6.85
C MET A 219 19.61 -1.90 -6.88
N PHE A 220 20.43 -2.08 -5.83
CA PHE A 220 21.79 -1.51 -5.83
C PHE A 220 22.68 -2.16 -6.89
N ALA A 221 22.60 -3.48 -7.07
CA ALA A 221 23.33 -4.17 -8.12
C ALA A 221 22.94 -3.66 -9.52
N LEU A 222 21.64 -3.51 -9.78
CA LEU A 222 21.13 -2.99 -11.04
C LEU A 222 21.52 -1.52 -11.25
N ALA A 223 21.46 -0.68 -10.20
CA ALA A 223 21.89 0.71 -10.27
C ALA A 223 23.38 0.81 -10.61
N ILE A 224 24.25 0.06 -9.93
CA ILE A 224 25.69 0.01 -10.23
C ILE A 224 25.91 -0.46 -11.67
N TYR A 225 25.22 -1.52 -12.10
CA TYR A 225 25.31 -2.03 -13.47
C TYR A 225 24.95 -0.95 -14.50
N ILE A 226 23.82 -0.26 -14.33
CA ILE A 226 23.38 0.82 -15.23
C ILE A 226 24.41 1.97 -15.23
N LEU A 227 24.93 2.36 -14.07
CA LEU A 227 25.95 3.42 -13.98
C LEU A 227 27.25 3.02 -14.69
N THR A 228 27.68 1.76 -14.58
CA THR A 228 28.87 1.28 -15.30
C THR A 228 28.67 1.24 -16.81
N GLN A 229 27.47 0.89 -17.28
CA GLN A 229 27.14 0.88 -18.71
C GLN A 229 26.95 2.30 -19.27
N ALA A 230 26.45 3.24 -18.47
CA ALA A 230 26.30 4.65 -18.86
C ALA A 230 27.66 5.35 -19.03
N GLY A 231 28.68 4.94 -18.28
CA GLY A 231 30.00 5.58 -18.28
C GLY A 231 29.89 7.06 -17.94
N ASN A 232 30.39 7.95 -18.82
CA ASN A 232 30.30 9.41 -18.63
C ASN A 232 29.03 10.05 -19.25
N LYS A 233 28.11 9.25 -19.82
CA LYS A 233 26.93 9.76 -20.53
C LYS A 233 25.73 9.95 -19.59
N PHE A 234 25.86 10.87 -18.64
CA PHE A 234 24.76 11.24 -17.75
C PHE A 234 23.85 12.26 -18.42
N SER A 235 22.61 11.85 -18.71
CA SER A 235 21.54 12.73 -19.15
C SER A 235 20.36 12.62 -18.18
N LEU A 236 19.85 13.76 -17.74
CA LEU A 236 18.59 13.83 -16.99
C LEU A 236 17.38 13.86 -17.94
N SER A 237 17.60 14.06 -19.24
CA SER A 237 16.56 14.00 -20.27
C SER A 237 16.48 12.60 -20.86
N ILE A 238 15.26 12.14 -21.14
CA ILE A 238 15.04 10.85 -21.79
C ILE A 238 15.23 10.99 -23.30
N PRO A 239 16.04 10.12 -23.93
CA PRO A 239 16.16 10.09 -25.39
C PRO A 239 14.82 9.86 -26.06
N GLY A 240 14.49 10.66 -27.09
CA GLY A 240 13.26 10.52 -27.87
C GLY A 240 12.04 11.27 -27.31
N VAL A 241 12.16 11.94 -26.16
CA VAL A 241 11.12 12.83 -25.62
C VAL A 241 11.67 14.25 -25.61
N ALA A 242 11.02 15.17 -26.34
CA ALA A 242 11.39 16.57 -26.33
C ALA A 242 11.11 17.17 -24.93
N PRO A 243 12.10 17.78 -24.26
CA PRO A 243 11.86 18.47 -22.99
C PRO A 243 10.81 19.56 -23.16
N LEU A 244 9.86 19.62 -22.23
CA LEU A 244 8.95 20.75 -22.15
C LEU A 244 9.66 21.93 -21.49
N ASP A 245 9.42 23.12 -22.04
CA ASP A 245 9.91 24.38 -21.49
C ASP A 245 8.75 25.33 -21.14
N GLY A 246 9.03 26.28 -20.26
CA GLY A 246 8.13 27.37 -19.93
C GLY A 246 6.81 26.93 -19.27
N PRO A 247 5.66 27.55 -19.63
CA PRO A 247 4.38 27.28 -18.96
C PRO A 247 3.92 25.82 -19.05
N ALA A 248 4.18 25.14 -20.17
CA ALA A 248 3.78 23.75 -20.35
C ALA A 248 4.50 22.82 -19.38
N ALA A 249 5.79 23.04 -19.15
CA ALA A 249 6.58 22.30 -18.17
C ALA A 249 6.04 22.50 -16.75
N LEU A 250 5.65 23.74 -16.41
CA LEU A 250 5.08 24.05 -15.10
C LEU A 250 3.74 23.34 -14.86
N THR A 251 2.86 23.33 -15.87
CA THR A 251 1.59 22.59 -15.80
C THR A 251 1.81 21.09 -15.62
N GLN A 252 2.75 20.50 -16.37
CA GLN A 252 3.06 19.08 -16.22
C GLN A 252 3.72 18.77 -14.88
N PHE A 253 4.55 19.67 -14.36
CA PHE A 253 5.17 19.53 -13.05
C PHE A 253 4.13 19.47 -11.93
N PHE A 254 3.16 20.39 -11.90
CA PHE A 254 2.07 20.32 -10.92
C PHE A 254 1.16 19.12 -11.14
N SER A 255 0.95 18.70 -12.39
CA SER A 255 0.22 17.48 -12.71
C SER A 255 0.93 16.24 -12.16
N ALA A 256 2.26 16.16 -12.26
CA ALA A 256 3.06 15.07 -11.70
C ALA A 256 2.96 15.02 -10.16
N ILE A 257 2.96 16.18 -9.48
CA ILE A 257 2.70 16.24 -8.04
C ILE A 257 1.30 15.70 -7.71
N ALA A 258 0.27 16.17 -8.42
CA ALA A 258 -1.11 15.72 -8.20
C ALA A 258 -1.31 14.22 -8.50
N LEU A 259 -0.66 13.71 -9.54
CA LEU A 259 -0.65 12.28 -9.87
C LEU A 259 0.02 11.46 -8.77
N THR A 260 1.13 11.95 -8.21
CA THR A 260 1.83 11.28 -7.10
C THR A 260 0.93 11.19 -5.86
N VAL A 261 0.24 12.28 -5.51
CA VAL A 261 -0.73 12.28 -4.40
C VAL A 261 -1.90 11.34 -4.68
N THR A 262 -2.39 11.32 -5.93
CA THR A 262 -3.49 10.46 -6.37
C THR A 262 -3.11 8.98 -6.31
N TYR A 263 -1.88 8.63 -6.68
CA TYR A 263 -1.34 7.27 -6.59
C TYR A 263 -1.46 6.73 -5.15
N PHE A 264 -1.11 7.53 -4.15
CA PHE A 264 -1.21 7.16 -2.74
C PHE A 264 -2.59 7.44 -2.11
N ALA A 265 -3.58 7.95 -2.85
CA ALA A 265 -4.87 8.34 -2.29
C ALA A 265 -5.66 7.16 -1.70
N ALA A 266 -5.56 5.99 -2.32
CA ALA A 266 -6.22 4.77 -1.82
C ALA A 266 -5.68 4.38 -0.44
N LEU A 267 -4.36 4.38 -0.27
CA LEU A 267 -3.70 4.14 1.01
C LEU A 267 -4.01 5.26 2.01
N LEU A 268 -4.04 6.51 1.55
CA LEU A 268 -4.33 7.67 2.40
C LEU A 268 -5.68 7.56 3.12
N LEU A 269 -6.72 7.21 2.37
CA LEU A 269 -8.07 7.08 2.94
C LEU A 269 -8.14 5.92 3.94
N ASN A 270 -7.53 4.78 3.62
CA ASN A 270 -7.64 3.57 4.41
C ASN A 270 -6.54 3.41 5.48
N PHE A 271 -5.63 4.39 5.62
CA PHE A 271 -4.49 4.28 6.53
C PHE A 271 -4.89 4.02 7.99
N CYS A 272 -6.09 4.43 8.39
CA CYS A 272 -6.66 4.13 9.70
C CYS A 272 -6.88 2.62 9.97
N ASP A 273 -7.06 1.80 8.93
CA ASP A 273 -7.12 0.33 9.05
C ASP A 273 -5.82 -0.25 9.64
N PHE A 274 -4.69 0.42 9.38
CA PHE A 274 -3.38 0.08 9.92
C PHE A 274 -3.05 0.87 11.18
N SER A 275 -3.28 2.19 11.15
CA SER A 275 -2.88 3.10 12.23
C SER A 275 -3.63 2.84 13.54
N ARG A 276 -4.82 2.21 13.48
CA ARG A 276 -5.56 1.76 14.68
C ARG A 276 -4.77 0.81 15.57
N PHE A 277 -3.81 0.08 15.02
CA PHE A 277 -2.93 -0.86 15.73
C PHE A 277 -1.66 -0.20 16.30
N ALA A 278 -1.42 1.08 16.02
CA ALA A 278 -0.28 1.79 16.57
C ALA A 278 -0.52 2.15 18.06
N PRO A 279 0.48 1.98 18.95
CA PRO A 279 0.34 2.28 20.38
C PRO A 279 0.14 3.78 20.65
N ASP A 280 0.82 4.64 19.90
CA ASP A 280 0.85 6.08 20.15
C ASP A 280 1.08 6.89 18.86
N ARG A 281 0.75 8.17 18.91
CA ARG A 281 0.91 9.10 17.77
C ARG A 281 2.37 9.27 17.32
N LYS A 282 3.35 9.21 18.23
CA LYS A 282 4.77 9.35 17.85
C LYS A 282 5.22 8.17 17.01
N THR A 283 4.68 6.98 17.25
CA THR A 283 4.93 5.80 16.41
C THR A 283 4.49 6.04 14.97
N ILE A 284 3.34 6.69 14.74
CA ILE A 284 2.86 7.02 13.39
C ILE A 284 3.75 8.06 12.72
N LEU A 285 4.05 9.15 13.42
CA LEU A 285 4.90 10.22 12.90
C LEU A 285 6.27 9.69 12.50
N ARG A 286 6.90 8.90 13.37
CA ARG A 286 8.21 8.28 13.09
C ARG A 286 8.11 7.24 11.98
N GLY A 287 7.08 6.40 12.00
CA GLY A 287 6.85 5.39 10.96
C GLY A 287 6.75 6.01 9.57
N ASN A 288 5.92 7.03 9.43
CA ASN A 288 5.77 7.75 8.16
C ASN A 288 7.03 8.55 7.82
N PHE A 289 7.73 9.14 8.81
CA PHE A 289 8.94 9.93 8.54
C PHE A 289 10.09 9.09 8.01
N TRP A 290 10.24 7.84 8.48
CA TRP A 290 11.28 6.95 8.00
C TRP A 290 10.92 6.25 6.68
N ALA A 291 9.66 6.27 6.29
CA ALA A 291 9.16 5.45 5.20
C ALA A 291 8.62 6.24 3.99
N CYS A 292 8.30 7.53 4.17
CA CYS A 292 7.96 8.46 3.10
C CYS A 292 9.11 9.24 2.44
N PRO A 293 10.38 9.32 2.94
CA PRO A 293 11.39 10.16 2.31
C PRO A 293 12.00 9.52 1.06
#